data_AF-A0A0G3EJR3-F1
#
_entry.id   AF-A0A0G3EJR3-F1
#
_cell.length_a   1.000
_cell.length_b   1.000
_cell.length_c   1.000
_cell.angle_alpha   90.00
_cell.angle_beta   90.00
_cell.angle_gamma   90.00
#
_symmetry.space_group_name_H-M   'P 1'
#
loop_
_entity.id
_entity.type
_entity.pdbx_description
1 polymer ?
#
loop_
_entity_poly.entity_id
_entity_poly.type
_entity_poly.pdbx_seq_one_letter_code
_entity_poly.pdbx_strand_id
1 'polypeptide(L)'
;MRIVTGMHRSGTSFITHLIQALGADCGDPDLLLERDRWNEQGYFENLEVLRLNNEMILGHLPTSMYFRVLRSGLPERLENGLRSALNIPAFLKPDPATIEKRGPRLERELRRTAGQYAGKYIKEVRFTLTLGVWRQYADIERLLLCFRHPAEVARSLQRRQHIPRRFGLWLWRLHHERFFAAAEGIPLVAVRYERFMDPDTRMDEMKRLFAFLEEPWDEERAVEATGKVLRGDLRHHVCDEEAVPEKVRDLWVRLEDIHRTHEVLRPLAES
;
A
#
# COMPACT_ATOMS: atom_id res chain seq x y z
N MET A 1 -15.96 1.97 4.08
CA MET A 1 -14.57 1.55 4.35
C MET A 1 -13.62 2.71 4.13
N ARG A 2 -12.62 2.87 5.00
CA ARG A 2 -11.48 3.80 4.81
C ARG A 2 -10.24 2.97 4.48
N ILE A 3 -9.61 3.20 3.33
CA ILE A 3 -8.54 2.32 2.83
C ILE A 3 -7.17 2.98 2.98
N VAL A 4 -6.20 2.24 3.53
CA VAL A 4 -4.77 2.59 3.51
C VAL A 4 -4.07 1.74 2.47
N THR A 5 -3.43 2.37 1.50
CA THR A 5 -2.80 1.66 0.37
C THR A 5 -1.55 2.39 -0.11
N GLY A 6 -0.85 1.73 -1.02
CA GLY A 6 0.42 2.19 -1.57
C GLY A 6 1.17 1.01 -2.17
N MET A 7 2.14 1.30 -3.02
CA MET A 7 3.02 0.24 -3.51
C MET A 7 3.76 -0.43 -2.33
N HIS A 8 4.06 -1.73 -2.47
CA HIS A 8 4.93 -2.43 -1.53
C HIS A 8 6.21 -1.61 -1.28
N ARG A 9 6.66 -1.56 -0.01
CA ARG A 9 7.85 -0.82 0.44
C ARG A 9 7.70 0.71 0.46
N SER A 10 6.49 1.25 0.28
CA SER A 10 6.17 2.67 0.51
C SER A 10 5.82 3.02 1.96
N GLY A 11 6.09 2.13 2.92
CA GLY A 11 5.89 2.42 4.35
C GLY A 11 4.45 2.31 4.86
N THR A 12 3.52 1.70 4.10
CA THR A 12 2.11 1.55 4.50
C THR A 12 1.93 0.93 5.89
N SER A 13 2.78 -0.03 6.30
CA SER A 13 2.68 -0.64 7.64
C SER A 13 3.04 0.36 8.76
N PHE A 14 4.09 1.16 8.56
CA PHE A 14 4.48 2.22 9.50
C PHE A 14 3.37 3.25 9.65
N ILE A 15 2.77 3.67 8.53
CA ILE A 15 1.64 4.60 8.54
C ILE A 15 0.40 3.98 9.21
N THR A 16 0.13 2.70 8.96
CA THR A 16 -0.99 1.99 9.61
C THR A 16 -0.81 1.95 11.12
N HIS A 17 0.42 1.73 11.59
CA HIS A 17 0.74 1.80 13.01
C HIS A 17 0.52 3.19 13.61
N LEU A 18 0.88 4.26 12.89
CA LEU A 18 0.63 5.63 13.36
C LEU A 18 -0.88 5.89 13.51
N ILE A 19 -1.70 5.55 12.51
CA ILE A 19 -3.14 5.78 12.61
C ILE A 19 -3.81 4.92 13.69
N GLN A 20 -3.33 3.69 13.93
CA GLN A 20 -3.77 2.86 15.05
C GLN A 20 -3.42 3.50 16.39
N ALA A 21 -2.20 4.03 16.53
CA ALA A 21 -1.78 4.76 17.74
C ALA A 21 -2.62 6.02 17.96
N LEU A 22 -3.17 6.60 16.89
CA LEU A 22 -4.12 7.72 16.95
C LEU A 22 -5.57 7.29 17.22
N GLY A 23 -5.88 5.99 17.27
CA GLY A 23 -7.21 5.47 17.60
C GLY A 23 -8.01 4.87 16.44
N ALA A 24 -7.40 4.66 15.26
CA ALA A 24 -8.07 4.05 14.12
C ALA A 24 -8.50 2.60 14.41
N ASP A 25 -9.79 2.29 14.21
CA ASP A 25 -10.31 0.92 14.25
C ASP A 25 -9.97 0.17 12.95
N CYS A 26 -8.93 -0.67 13.00
CA CYS A 26 -8.54 -1.56 11.90
C CYS A 26 -9.24 -2.93 11.90
N GLY A 27 -10.23 -3.11 12.79
CA GLY A 27 -10.90 -4.38 13.03
C GLY A 27 -10.13 -5.32 13.94
N ASP A 28 -10.59 -6.57 14.00
CA ASP A 28 -10.05 -7.62 14.86
C ASP A 28 -8.56 -7.91 14.56
N PRO A 29 -7.64 -7.71 15.53
CA PRO A 29 -6.23 -8.01 15.38
C PRO A 29 -5.93 -9.45 14.96
N ASP A 30 -6.76 -10.41 15.36
CA ASP A 30 -6.58 -11.84 15.04
C ASP A 30 -6.84 -12.15 13.57
N LEU A 31 -7.49 -11.23 12.85
CA LEU A 31 -7.74 -11.31 11.41
C LEU A 31 -6.69 -10.57 10.57
N LEU A 32 -5.63 -10.05 11.21
CA LEU A 32 -4.51 -9.38 10.56
C LEU A 32 -3.36 -10.34 10.27
N LEU A 33 -2.68 -10.13 9.15
CA LEU A 33 -1.51 -10.90 8.76
C LEU A 33 -0.38 -10.78 9.79
N GLU A 34 0.06 -11.94 10.30
CA GLU A 34 1.12 -12.07 11.29
C GLU A 34 2.43 -11.36 10.86
N ARG A 35 3.13 -10.80 11.84
CA ARG A 35 4.48 -10.24 11.67
C ARG A 35 5.49 -11.33 11.31
N ASP A 36 6.53 -10.94 10.56
CA ASP A 36 7.66 -11.82 10.22
C ASP A 36 9.00 -11.07 10.41
N ARG A 37 10.12 -11.74 10.10
CA ARG A 37 11.47 -11.15 10.16
C ARG A 37 11.66 -9.90 9.30
N TRP A 38 10.76 -9.63 8.35
CA TRP A 38 10.85 -8.50 7.44
C TRP A 38 9.94 -7.33 7.83
N ASN A 39 9.07 -7.54 8.82
CA ASN A 39 8.19 -6.55 9.39
C ASN A 39 7.79 -6.98 10.82
N GLU A 40 8.71 -6.79 11.77
CA GLU A 40 8.58 -7.17 13.19
C GLU A 40 7.43 -6.46 13.90
N GLN A 41 6.97 -5.37 13.31
CA GLN A 41 5.88 -4.54 13.76
C GLN A 41 4.51 -5.05 13.29
N GLY A 42 4.43 -5.92 12.28
CA GLY A 42 3.17 -6.47 11.75
C GLY A 42 2.76 -5.87 10.41
N TYR A 43 2.05 -6.65 9.59
CA TYR A 43 1.64 -6.20 8.25
C TYR A 43 0.33 -5.44 8.24
N PHE A 44 -0.55 -5.63 9.23
CA PHE A 44 -1.88 -4.99 9.28
C PHE A 44 -2.77 -5.28 8.07
N GLU A 45 -2.45 -6.31 7.30
CA GLU A 45 -3.26 -6.73 6.14
C GLU A 45 -4.34 -7.67 6.62
N ASN A 46 -5.60 -7.33 6.35
CA ASN A 46 -6.71 -8.22 6.64
C ASN A 46 -6.65 -9.48 5.76
N LEU A 47 -6.68 -10.67 6.38
CA LEU A 47 -6.50 -11.94 5.67
C LEU A 47 -7.57 -12.19 4.60
N GLU A 48 -8.82 -11.77 4.85
CA GLU A 48 -9.90 -11.94 3.89
C GLU A 48 -9.75 -10.99 2.69
N VAL A 49 -9.45 -9.71 2.94
CA VAL A 49 -9.17 -8.73 1.89
C VAL A 49 -7.97 -9.15 1.05
N LEU A 50 -6.91 -9.64 1.70
CA LEU A 50 -5.73 -10.18 1.03
C LEU A 50 -6.08 -11.38 0.14
N ARG A 51 -6.93 -12.29 0.61
CA ARG A 51 -7.41 -13.45 -0.17
C ARG A 51 -8.16 -12.97 -1.42
N LEU A 52 -9.12 -12.06 -1.25
CA LEU A 52 -9.92 -11.52 -2.35
C LEU A 52 -9.07 -10.76 -3.38
N ASN A 53 -8.14 -9.93 -2.93
CA ASN A 53 -7.22 -9.22 -3.81
C ASN A 53 -6.32 -10.18 -4.59
N ASN A 54 -5.80 -11.22 -3.95
CA ASN A 54 -5.01 -12.24 -4.65
C ASN A 54 -5.86 -13.03 -5.64
N GLU A 55 -7.11 -13.37 -5.33
CA GLU A 55 -8.00 -14.08 -6.25
C GLU A 55 -8.33 -13.23 -7.50
N MET A 56 -8.55 -11.93 -7.32
CA MET A 56 -8.71 -11.00 -8.45
C MET A 56 -7.44 -10.89 -9.31
N ILE A 57 -6.26 -10.86 -8.69
CA ILE A 57 -4.98 -10.66 -9.41
C ILE A 57 -4.46 -11.96 -10.04
N LEU A 58 -4.49 -13.07 -9.31
CA LEU A 58 -3.87 -14.33 -9.72
C LEU A 58 -4.91 -15.32 -10.31
N GLY A 59 -6.20 -15.08 -10.10
CA GLY A 59 -7.26 -16.04 -10.44
C GLY A 59 -7.26 -17.22 -9.46
N HIS A 60 -7.77 -18.37 -9.89
CA HIS A 60 -7.77 -19.61 -9.11
C HIS A 60 -6.39 -20.28 -9.02
N LEU A 61 -5.29 -19.61 -9.39
CA LEU A 61 -3.97 -20.09 -9.00
C LEU A 61 -4.00 -20.19 -7.48
N PRO A 62 -3.84 -21.38 -6.90
CA PRO A 62 -4.29 -21.57 -5.54
C PRO A 62 -3.45 -20.66 -4.67
N THR A 63 -4.11 -19.74 -3.98
CA THR A 63 -3.54 -18.85 -2.97
C THR A 63 -2.66 -19.64 -1.99
N SER A 64 -2.95 -20.94 -1.83
CA SER A 64 -2.11 -21.92 -1.13
C SER A 64 -0.70 -22.08 -1.70
N MET A 65 -0.43 -21.94 -2.99
CA MET A 65 0.92 -22.02 -3.57
C MET A 65 1.76 -20.77 -3.23
N TYR A 66 1.13 -19.59 -3.25
CA TYR A 66 1.76 -18.33 -2.80
C TYR A 66 2.09 -18.39 -1.29
N PHE A 67 1.12 -18.83 -0.46
CA PHE A 67 1.35 -19.04 0.96
C PHE A 67 2.28 -20.22 1.26
N ARG A 68 2.31 -21.27 0.44
CA ARG A 68 3.21 -22.44 0.60
C ARG A 68 4.65 -22.07 0.31
N VAL A 69 4.92 -21.17 -0.64
CA VAL A 69 6.26 -20.59 -0.87
C VAL A 69 6.68 -19.59 0.21
N LEU A 70 5.72 -18.91 0.84
CA LEU A 70 5.99 -18.04 2.00
C LEU A 70 6.23 -18.84 3.30
N ARG A 71 5.56 -20.00 3.46
CA ARG A 71 5.66 -20.87 4.65
C ARG A 71 6.68 -22.01 4.53
N SER A 72 7.21 -22.30 3.34
CA SER A 72 8.16 -23.40 3.19
C SER A 72 9.56 -22.98 3.64
N GLY A 73 10.06 -23.60 4.72
CA GLY A 73 11.48 -23.58 5.12
C GLY A 73 12.36 -24.38 4.15
N LEU A 74 12.35 -24.00 2.87
CA LEU A 74 13.18 -24.62 1.85
C LEU A 74 14.65 -24.16 2.00
N PRO A 75 15.62 -24.96 1.50
CA PRO A 75 16.98 -24.49 1.34
C PRO A 75 17.02 -23.25 0.43
N GLU A 76 17.73 -22.21 0.87
CA GLU A 76 17.72 -20.86 0.27
C GLU A 76 17.92 -20.84 -1.25
N ARG A 77 18.77 -21.72 -1.80
CA ARG A 77 19.01 -21.85 -3.24
C ARG A 77 17.80 -22.35 -4.03
N LEU A 78 17.07 -23.32 -3.49
CA LEU A 78 15.88 -23.90 -4.13
C LEU A 78 14.68 -22.96 -3.99
N GLU A 79 14.55 -22.33 -2.81
CA GLU A 79 13.58 -21.27 -2.53
C GLU A 79 13.76 -20.09 -3.49
N ASN A 80 15.00 -19.66 -3.74
CA ASN A 80 15.32 -18.58 -4.66
C ASN A 80 15.06 -18.93 -6.13
N GLY A 81 15.37 -20.16 -6.56
CA GLY A 81 15.06 -20.65 -7.91
C GLY A 81 13.56 -20.75 -8.19
N LEU A 82 12.80 -21.34 -7.26
CA LEU A 82 11.34 -21.43 -7.33
C LEU A 82 10.67 -20.05 -7.22
N ARG A 83 11.15 -19.17 -6.34
CA ARG A 83 10.67 -17.79 -6.25
C ARG A 83 10.91 -17.05 -7.54
N SER A 84 12.10 -17.13 -8.14
CA SER A 84 12.41 -16.45 -9.40
C SER A 84 11.53 -16.96 -10.57
N ALA A 85 11.29 -18.28 -10.64
CA ALA A 85 10.43 -18.88 -11.66
C ALA A 85 8.93 -18.57 -11.48
N LEU A 86 8.41 -18.59 -10.24
CA LEU A 86 7.03 -18.24 -9.91
C LEU A 86 6.77 -16.71 -9.92
N ASN A 87 7.82 -15.93 -9.72
CA ASN A 87 7.78 -14.48 -9.78
C ASN A 87 7.50 -13.98 -11.20
N ILE A 88 7.96 -14.66 -12.24
CA ILE A 88 7.75 -14.21 -13.63
C ILE A 88 6.24 -14.08 -13.97
N PRO A 89 5.38 -15.10 -13.73
CA PRO A 89 3.93 -14.95 -13.88
C PRO A 89 3.29 -13.99 -12.86
N ALA A 90 3.77 -13.95 -11.61
CA ALA A 90 3.24 -13.05 -10.57
C ALA A 90 3.58 -11.56 -10.79
N PHE A 91 4.56 -11.27 -11.65
CA PHE A 91 4.95 -9.94 -12.11
C PHE A 91 4.24 -9.49 -13.38
N LEU A 92 3.74 -10.43 -14.20
CA LEU A 92 2.69 -10.14 -15.18
C LEU A 92 1.38 -9.86 -14.41
N LYS A 93 1.31 -8.70 -13.74
CA LYS A 93 0.06 -8.21 -13.19
C LYS A 93 -0.95 -8.21 -14.33
N PRO A 94 -2.07 -8.96 -14.23
CA PRO A 94 -3.03 -9.02 -15.32
C PRO A 94 -3.48 -7.61 -15.68
N ASP A 95 -3.86 -7.39 -16.92
CA ASP A 95 -4.44 -6.11 -17.31
C ASP A 95 -5.68 -5.78 -16.45
N PRO A 96 -6.04 -4.49 -16.30
CA PRO A 96 -7.20 -4.11 -15.51
C PRO A 96 -8.48 -4.83 -15.91
N ALA A 97 -8.73 -5.04 -17.21
CA ALA A 97 -9.95 -5.71 -17.67
C ALA A 97 -10.03 -7.18 -17.23
N THR A 98 -8.90 -7.87 -17.10
CA THR A 98 -8.85 -9.22 -16.52
C THR A 98 -9.20 -9.22 -15.03
N ILE A 99 -8.76 -8.22 -14.27
CA ILE A 99 -9.13 -8.06 -12.85
C ILE A 99 -10.64 -7.77 -12.74
N GLU A 100 -11.15 -6.83 -13.54
CA GLU A 100 -12.56 -6.46 -13.59
C GLU A 100 -13.48 -7.65 -13.92
N LYS A 101 -13.11 -8.48 -14.90
CA LYS A 101 -13.85 -9.69 -15.27
C LYS A 101 -13.96 -10.72 -14.13
N ARG A 102 -13.06 -10.68 -13.14
CA ARG A 102 -13.08 -11.60 -12.00
C ARG A 102 -13.93 -11.06 -10.84
N GLY A 103 -14.16 -9.75 -10.77
CA GLY A 103 -14.93 -9.09 -9.72
C GLY A 103 -16.33 -9.69 -9.49
N PRO A 104 -17.17 -9.86 -10.53
CA PRO A 104 -18.52 -10.40 -10.38
C PRO A 104 -18.59 -11.79 -9.75
N ARG A 105 -17.54 -12.62 -9.90
CA ARG A 105 -17.49 -13.96 -9.30
C ARG A 105 -17.29 -13.93 -7.78
N LEU A 106 -16.84 -12.80 -7.25
CA LEU A 106 -16.55 -12.56 -5.85
C LEU A 106 -17.52 -11.57 -5.20
N GLU A 107 -18.60 -11.17 -5.90
CA GLU A 107 -19.52 -10.13 -5.44
C GLU A 107 -20.03 -10.40 -4.02
N ARG A 108 -20.48 -11.62 -3.74
CA ARG A 108 -21.03 -11.98 -2.44
C ARG A 108 -19.99 -11.80 -1.33
N GLU A 109 -18.79 -12.32 -1.54
CA GLU A 109 -17.69 -12.19 -0.59
C GLU A 109 -17.26 -10.73 -0.44
N LEU A 110 -17.09 -9.99 -1.54
CA LEU A 110 -16.73 -8.56 -1.54
C LEU A 110 -17.73 -7.73 -0.74
N ARG A 111 -19.03 -7.90 -1.00
CA ARG A 111 -20.09 -7.18 -0.26
C ARG A 111 -20.11 -7.55 1.22
N ARG A 112 -19.94 -8.84 1.54
CA ARG A 112 -19.87 -9.32 2.93
C ARG A 112 -18.69 -8.70 3.67
N THR A 113 -17.48 -8.77 3.10
CA THR A 113 -16.28 -8.17 3.68
C THR A 113 -16.46 -6.65 3.81
N ALA A 114 -16.99 -5.99 2.78
CA ALA A 114 -17.23 -4.55 2.80
C ALA A 114 -18.19 -4.13 3.93
N GLY A 115 -19.27 -4.87 4.14
CA GLY A 115 -20.21 -4.63 5.24
C GLY A 115 -19.57 -4.84 6.61
N GLN A 116 -18.74 -5.88 6.77
CA GLN A 116 -18.02 -6.15 8.02
C GLN A 116 -17.04 -5.03 8.41
N TYR A 117 -16.48 -4.35 7.40
CA TYR A 117 -15.49 -3.29 7.57
C TYR A 117 -16.02 -1.89 7.19
N ALA A 118 -17.35 -1.72 7.15
CA ALA A 118 -17.97 -0.41 7.00
C ALA A 118 -17.52 0.51 8.16
N GLY A 119 -17.13 1.75 7.84
CA GLY A 119 -16.55 2.69 8.82
C GLY A 119 -15.10 2.39 9.26
N LYS A 120 -14.56 1.19 9.01
CA LYS A 120 -13.24 0.77 9.52
C LYS A 120 -12.08 1.11 8.58
N TYR A 121 -10.87 1.06 9.13
CA TYR A 121 -9.60 1.36 8.44
C TYR A 121 -8.92 0.08 7.95
N ILE A 122 -8.85 -0.12 6.64
CA ILE A 122 -8.33 -1.35 6.04
C ILE A 122 -7.06 -1.06 5.27
N LYS A 123 -5.95 -1.66 5.71
CA LYS A 123 -4.70 -1.61 4.97
C LYS A 123 -4.55 -2.81 4.05
N GLU A 124 -4.34 -2.55 2.76
CA GLU A 124 -3.86 -3.57 1.82
C GLU A 124 -3.23 -2.90 0.59
N VAL A 125 -2.02 -3.35 0.22
CA VAL A 125 -1.19 -2.69 -0.81
C VAL A 125 -1.68 -2.94 -2.24
N ARG A 126 -2.38 -4.05 -2.49
CA ARG A 126 -2.92 -4.43 -3.79
C ARG A 126 -4.24 -3.73 -4.12
N PHE A 127 -4.82 -2.95 -3.22
CA PHE A 127 -5.88 -2.00 -3.59
C PHE A 127 -5.44 -1.07 -4.72
N THR A 128 -4.14 -0.77 -4.84
CA THR A 128 -3.57 -0.07 -6.02
C THR A 128 -3.88 -0.72 -7.37
N LEU A 129 -4.24 -2.02 -7.38
CA LEU A 129 -4.60 -2.78 -8.57
C LEU A 129 -6.08 -3.17 -8.61
N THR A 130 -6.73 -3.31 -7.45
CA THR A 130 -8.07 -3.90 -7.32
C THR A 130 -9.15 -2.89 -6.91
N LEU A 131 -8.78 -1.62 -6.65
CA LEU A 131 -9.73 -0.58 -6.23
C LEU A 131 -10.90 -0.41 -7.22
N GLY A 132 -10.65 -0.58 -8.53
CA GLY A 132 -11.68 -0.49 -9.58
C GLY A 132 -12.82 -1.49 -9.40
N VAL A 133 -12.50 -2.69 -8.92
CA VAL A 133 -13.50 -3.71 -8.55
C VAL A 133 -14.14 -3.38 -7.21
N TRP A 134 -13.33 -3.09 -6.17
CA TRP A 134 -13.85 -2.86 -4.82
C TRP A 134 -14.89 -1.74 -4.77
N ARG A 135 -14.67 -0.63 -5.48
CA ARG A 135 -15.62 0.50 -5.50
C ARG A 135 -16.98 0.18 -6.13
N GLN A 136 -17.14 -0.97 -6.79
CA GLN A 136 -18.43 -1.44 -7.32
C GLN A 136 -19.26 -2.17 -6.25
N TYR A 137 -18.60 -2.74 -5.23
CA TYR A 137 -19.22 -3.63 -4.24
C TYR A 137 -19.07 -3.14 -2.80
N ALA A 138 -18.27 -2.11 -2.57
CA ALA A 138 -17.99 -1.50 -1.28
C ALA A 138 -18.14 0.01 -1.36
N ASP A 139 -18.71 0.60 -0.30
CA ASP A 139 -18.66 2.04 -0.10
C ASP A 139 -17.26 2.42 0.41
N ILE A 140 -16.50 3.13 -0.43
CA ILE A 140 -15.15 3.59 -0.12
C ILE A 140 -15.22 5.06 0.27
N GLU A 141 -15.24 5.31 1.57
CA GLU A 141 -15.41 6.64 2.17
C GLU A 141 -14.18 7.52 1.91
N ARG A 142 -12.99 6.92 1.98
CA ARG A 142 -11.71 7.64 1.81
C ARG A 142 -10.53 6.72 1.54
N LEU A 143 -9.52 7.27 0.89
CA LEU A 143 -8.23 6.66 0.61
C LEU A 143 -7.10 7.40 1.37
N LEU A 144 -6.14 6.64 1.88
CA LEU A 144 -4.83 7.11 2.29
C LEU A 144 -3.78 6.45 1.40
N LEU A 145 -3.16 7.23 0.51
CA LEU A 145 -2.07 6.77 -0.34
C LEU A 145 -0.73 7.05 0.34
N CYS A 146 -0.04 6.00 0.75
CA CYS A 146 1.35 6.09 1.18
C CYS A 146 2.27 5.92 -0.03
N PHE A 147 3.10 6.92 -0.30
CA PHE A 147 4.08 6.85 -1.37
C PHE A 147 5.49 7.18 -0.87
N ARG A 148 6.47 6.72 -1.62
CA ARG A 148 7.91 6.84 -1.36
C ARG A 148 8.63 6.97 -2.71
N HIS A 149 9.76 7.66 -2.71
CA HIS A 149 10.60 7.91 -3.86
C HIS A 149 10.88 6.62 -4.63
N PRO A 150 10.64 6.61 -5.95
CA PRO A 150 10.67 5.39 -6.75
C PRO A 150 12.00 4.64 -6.67
N ALA A 151 13.12 5.36 -6.63
CA ALA A 151 14.45 4.76 -6.53
C ALA A 151 14.69 4.09 -5.16
N GLU A 152 14.14 4.61 -4.07
CA GLU A 152 14.23 3.96 -2.75
C GLU A 152 13.38 2.69 -2.69
N VAL A 153 12.17 2.74 -3.28
CA VAL A 153 11.31 1.56 -3.41
C VAL A 153 12.00 0.48 -4.24
N ALA A 154 12.52 0.83 -5.42
CA ALA A 154 13.22 -0.10 -6.31
C ALA A 154 14.45 -0.72 -5.63
N ARG A 155 15.25 0.08 -4.92
CA ARG A 155 16.41 -0.39 -4.14
C ARG A 155 15.98 -1.33 -3.01
N SER A 156 14.87 -1.03 -2.34
CA SER A 156 14.34 -1.89 -1.28
C SER A 156 13.80 -3.21 -1.81
N LEU A 157 13.15 -3.21 -2.97
CA LEU A 157 12.68 -4.42 -3.65
C LEU A 157 13.86 -5.29 -4.10
N GLN A 158 14.92 -4.68 -4.65
CA GLN A 158 16.14 -5.39 -5.02
C GLN A 158 16.77 -6.09 -3.81
N ARG A 159 16.93 -5.39 -2.69
CA ARG A 159 17.58 -5.97 -1.50
C ARG A 159 16.79 -7.12 -0.88
N ARG A 160 15.46 -7.01 -0.84
CA ARG A 160 14.62 -8.00 -0.14
C ARG A 160 14.17 -9.16 -1.04
N GLN A 161 13.85 -8.87 -2.29
CA GLN A 161 13.19 -9.80 -3.20
C GLN A 161 14.01 -10.08 -4.45
N HIS A 162 15.23 -9.54 -4.54
CA HIS A 162 16.13 -9.66 -5.70
C HIS A 162 15.51 -9.20 -7.02
N ILE A 163 14.53 -8.30 -6.95
CA ILE A 163 13.89 -7.70 -8.12
C ILE A 163 14.86 -6.69 -8.74
N PRO A 164 15.19 -6.78 -10.05
CA PRO A 164 16.06 -5.80 -10.69
C PRO A 164 15.46 -4.39 -10.62
N ARG A 165 16.29 -3.37 -10.40
CA ARG A 165 15.83 -2.00 -10.13
C ARG A 165 14.92 -1.44 -11.22
N ARG A 166 15.24 -1.67 -12.49
CA ARG A 166 14.38 -1.32 -13.64
C ARG A 166 12.95 -1.88 -13.53
N PHE A 167 12.81 -3.11 -13.05
CA PHE A 167 11.50 -3.72 -12.81
C PHE A 167 10.83 -3.14 -11.57
N GLY A 168 11.58 -2.83 -10.52
CA GLY A 168 11.07 -2.12 -9.34
C GLY A 168 10.48 -0.74 -9.69
N LEU A 169 11.17 0.03 -10.55
CA LEU A 169 10.69 1.32 -11.05
C LEU A 169 9.44 1.17 -11.93
N TRP A 170 9.40 0.15 -12.80
CA TRP A 170 8.22 -0.18 -13.60
C TRP A 170 7.03 -0.57 -12.72
N LEU A 171 7.22 -1.45 -11.72
CA LEU A 171 6.17 -1.84 -10.78
C LEU A 171 5.65 -0.63 -10.00
N TRP A 172 6.55 0.22 -9.51
CA TRP A 172 6.18 1.44 -8.82
C TRP A 172 5.25 2.29 -9.70
N ARG A 173 5.62 2.52 -10.96
CA ARG A 173 4.79 3.29 -11.89
C ARG A 173 3.45 2.62 -12.16
N LEU A 174 3.46 1.33 -12.48
CA LEU A 174 2.25 0.54 -12.77
C LEU A 174 1.21 0.63 -11.65
N HIS A 175 1.65 0.46 -10.39
CA HIS A 175 0.77 0.49 -9.23
C HIS A 175 0.14 1.88 -9.01
N HIS A 176 0.91 2.95 -9.17
CA HIS A 176 0.38 4.31 -9.01
C HIS A 176 -0.53 4.71 -10.17
N GLU A 177 -0.18 4.39 -11.42
CA GLU A 177 -1.05 4.67 -12.58
C GLU A 177 -2.41 3.97 -12.46
N ARG A 178 -2.42 2.69 -12.08
CA ARG A 178 -3.67 1.94 -11.88
C ARG A 178 -4.46 2.44 -10.68
N PHE A 179 -3.79 2.81 -9.60
CA PHE A 179 -4.44 3.40 -8.44
C PHE A 179 -5.18 4.68 -8.83
N PHE A 180 -4.51 5.63 -9.49
CA PHE A 180 -5.13 6.90 -9.87
C PHE A 180 -6.25 6.74 -10.89
N ALA A 181 -6.14 5.79 -11.82
CA ALA A 181 -7.23 5.47 -12.74
C ALA A 181 -8.49 4.95 -12.02
N ALA A 182 -8.33 4.28 -10.88
CA ALA A 182 -9.45 3.72 -10.11
C ALA A 182 -9.92 4.61 -8.95
N ALA A 183 -9.11 5.56 -8.50
CA ALA A 183 -9.37 6.40 -7.32
C ALA A 183 -10.22 7.65 -7.62
N GLU A 184 -10.52 7.91 -8.90
CA GLU A 184 -11.25 9.11 -9.31
C GLU A 184 -12.61 9.23 -8.60
N GLY A 185 -12.88 10.41 -8.04
CA GLY A 185 -14.11 10.72 -7.31
C GLY A 185 -14.14 10.23 -5.85
N ILE A 186 -13.08 9.60 -5.36
CA ILE A 186 -12.97 9.14 -3.96
C ILE A 186 -12.08 10.12 -3.19
N PRO A 187 -12.49 10.61 -2.00
CA PRO A 187 -11.63 11.42 -1.14
C PRO A 187 -10.28 10.75 -0.89
N LEU A 188 -9.18 11.47 -1.07
CA LEU A 188 -7.83 10.95 -0.87
C LEU A 188 -6.97 11.92 -0.10
N VAL A 189 -6.23 11.36 0.85
CA VAL A 189 -5.07 11.95 1.50
C VAL A 189 -3.83 11.22 1.01
N ALA A 190 -2.82 11.94 0.53
CA ALA A 190 -1.54 11.36 0.17
C ALA A 190 -0.49 11.72 1.23
N VAL A 191 0.32 10.75 1.65
CA VAL A 191 1.39 10.96 2.62
C VAL A 191 2.70 10.37 2.13
N ARG A 192 3.80 11.06 2.46
CA ARG A 192 5.13 10.75 1.96
C ARG A 192 5.98 10.15 3.06
N TYR A 193 6.39 8.90 2.87
CA TYR A 193 7.15 8.14 3.87
C TYR A 193 8.40 8.89 4.36
N GLU A 194 9.16 9.50 3.46
CA GLU A 194 10.42 10.18 3.79
C GLU A 194 10.21 11.37 4.73
N ARG A 195 9.08 12.07 4.60
CA ARG A 195 8.78 13.24 5.43
C ARG A 195 8.48 12.86 6.88
N PHE A 196 7.97 11.66 7.15
CA PHE A 196 7.88 11.16 8.53
C PHE A 196 9.24 10.86 9.15
N MET A 197 10.25 10.55 8.34
CA MET A 197 11.59 10.22 8.84
C MET A 197 12.39 11.48 9.20
N ASP A 198 11.99 12.64 8.68
CA ASP A 198 12.64 13.92 8.90
C ASP A 198 11.90 14.71 10.01
N PRO A 199 12.53 15.02 11.16
CA PRO A 199 11.92 15.77 12.25
C PRO A 199 11.28 17.10 11.82
N ASP A 200 11.86 17.79 10.84
CA ASP A 200 11.41 19.12 10.41
C ASP A 200 10.11 19.07 9.60
N THR A 201 9.79 17.91 9.01
CA THR A 201 8.59 17.74 8.15
C THR A 201 7.58 16.75 8.70
N ARG A 202 7.93 16.01 9.75
CA ARG A 202 7.10 14.94 10.33
C ARG A 202 5.75 15.41 10.82
N MET A 203 5.70 16.55 11.52
CA MET A 203 4.44 17.06 12.07
C MET A 203 3.47 17.51 10.98
N ASP A 204 3.97 18.00 9.85
CA ASP A 204 3.12 18.31 8.70
C ASP A 204 2.49 17.03 8.11
N GLU A 205 3.24 15.93 8.02
CA GLU A 205 2.65 14.65 7.62
C GLU A 205 1.66 14.10 8.66
N MET A 206 1.90 14.32 9.96
CA MET A 206 0.94 13.94 11.00
C MET A 206 -0.38 14.69 10.84
N LYS A 207 -0.37 16.00 10.52
CA LYS A 207 -1.60 16.76 10.22
C LYS A 207 -2.41 16.11 9.10
N ARG A 208 -1.76 15.56 8.08
CA ARG A 208 -2.43 14.81 7.00
C ARG A 208 -3.08 13.52 7.51
N LEU A 209 -2.47 12.82 8.47
CA LEU A 209 -3.09 11.66 9.11
C LEU A 209 -4.33 12.05 9.93
N PHE A 210 -4.29 13.15 10.68
CA PHE A 210 -5.48 13.67 11.38
C PHE A 210 -6.59 14.05 10.38
N ALA A 211 -6.24 14.71 9.28
CA ALA A 211 -7.19 15.00 8.21
C ALA A 211 -7.80 13.72 7.63
N PHE A 212 -7.00 12.67 7.40
CA PHE A 212 -7.50 11.36 6.95
C PHE A 212 -8.44 10.71 7.96
N LEU A 213 -8.16 10.83 9.26
CA LEU A 213 -8.97 10.31 10.36
C LEU A 213 -10.25 11.11 10.61
N GLU A 214 -10.39 12.31 10.02
CA GLU A 214 -11.50 13.25 10.29
C GLU A 214 -11.48 13.78 11.73
N GLU A 215 -10.28 13.88 12.30
CA GLU A 215 -10.04 14.33 13.67
C GLU A 215 -9.41 15.73 13.68
N PRO A 216 -9.73 16.59 14.67
CA PRO A 216 -9.06 17.87 14.84
C PRO A 216 -7.58 17.66 15.16
N TRP A 217 -6.72 18.57 14.67
CA TRP A 217 -5.29 18.52 14.96
C TRP A 217 -5.02 18.55 16.47
N ASP A 218 -4.27 17.57 16.93
CA ASP A 218 -3.81 17.45 18.32
C ASP A 218 -2.31 17.13 18.30
N GLU A 219 -1.50 18.15 18.62
CA GLU A 219 -0.05 18.06 18.60
C GLU A 219 0.48 17.09 19.66
N GLU A 220 -0.13 17.05 20.85
CA GLU A 220 0.30 16.17 21.93
C GLU A 220 0.09 14.70 21.54
N ARG A 221 -1.10 14.36 21.03
CA ARG A 221 -1.39 13.02 20.49
C ARG A 221 -0.48 12.67 19.32
N ALA A 222 -0.14 13.63 18.46
CA ALA A 222 0.76 13.40 17.34
C ALA A 222 2.19 13.07 17.80
N VAL A 223 2.73 13.83 18.77
CA VAL A 223 4.05 13.59 19.36
C VAL A 223 4.07 12.26 20.10
N GLU A 224 3.02 11.94 20.85
CA GLU A 224 2.93 10.67 21.57
C GLU A 224 2.88 9.47 20.61
N ALA A 225 2.01 9.52 19.58
CA ALA A 225 1.90 8.46 18.58
C ALA A 225 3.22 8.26 17.81
N THR A 226 3.89 9.34 17.43
CA THR A 226 5.19 9.26 16.75
C THR A 226 6.26 8.67 17.65
N GLY A 227 6.35 9.08 18.91
CA GLY A 227 7.29 8.54 19.89
C GLY A 227 7.09 7.04 20.17
N LYS A 228 5.84 6.57 20.15
CA LYS A 228 5.51 5.14 20.30
C LYS A 228 5.93 4.29 19.10
N VAL A 229 5.80 4.81 17.88
CA VAL A 229 5.95 4.04 16.64
C VAL A 229 7.34 4.16 16.02
N LEU A 230 7.96 5.35 16.04
CA LEU A 230 9.32 5.56 15.56
C LEU A 230 10.31 4.94 16.56
N ARG A 231 10.76 3.72 16.27
CA ARG A 231 11.98 3.20 16.89
C ARG A 231 13.19 3.85 16.23
N GLY A 232 14.19 4.20 17.05
CA GLY A 232 15.43 4.82 16.59
C GLY A 232 16.05 4.06 15.42
N ASP A 233 16.60 4.82 14.46
CA ASP A 233 17.37 4.36 13.31
C ASP A 233 16.62 3.71 12.12
N LEU A 234 15.42 4.20 11.77
CA LEU A 234 14.81 3.85 10.47
C LEU A 234 15.38 4.60 9.25
N ARG A 235 16.37 5.48 9.45
CA ARG A 235 17.06 6.17 8.35
C ARG A 235 18.33 5.43 7.97
N HIS A 236 18.16 4.37 7.17
CA HIS A 236 19.21 3.97 6.26
C HIS A 236 18.82 4.45 4.87
N HIS A 237 19.74 5.17 4.23
CA HIS A 237 19.79 5.53 2.80
C HIS A 237 19.22 6.91 2.44
N VAL A 238 20.16 7.81 2.16
CA VAL A 238 20.01 8.87 1.15
C VAL A 238 20.09 8.19 -0.22
N CYS A 239 19.22 8.56 -1.14
CA CYS A 239 19.17 7.92 -2.46
C CYS A 239 20.36 8.36 -3.33
N ASP A 240 21.23 7.42 -3.73
CA ASP A 240 22.10 7.61 -4.89
C ASP A 240 21.26 7.94 -6.14
N GLU A 241 21.81 8.85 -6.94
CA GLU A 241 21.35 9.38 -8.23
C GLU A 241 21.27 8.31 -9.34
N GLU A 242 20.51 7.24 -9.14
CA GLU A 242 20.20 6.34 -10.24
C GLU A 242 19.22 7.04 -11.20
N ALA A 243 19.49 6.98 -12.51
CA ALA A 243 18.67 7.62 -13.52
C ALA A 243 17.24 7.07 -13.52
N VAL A 244 16.33 7.77 -12.84
CA VAL A 244 14.90 7.50 -12.87
C VAL A 244 14.40 7.80 -14.29
N PRO A 245 13.75 6.83 -14.98
CA PRO A 245 13.18 7.04 -16.31
C PRO A 245 12.19 8.21 -16.30
N GLU A 246 12.13 8.97 -17.40
CA GLU A 246 11.29 10.16 -17.56
C GLU A 246 9.85 9.93 -17.09
N LYS A 247 9.17 8.91 -17.62
CA LYS A 247 7.79 8.58 -17.22
C LYS A 247 7.60 8.29 -15.71
N VAL A 248 8.64 7.81 -15.02
CA VAL A 248 8.60 7.58 -13.57
C VAL A 248 8.81 8.88 -12.82
N ARG A 249 9.67 9.76 -13.33
CA ARG A 249 9.91 11.11 -12.81
C ARG A 249 8.69 11.99 -12.94
N ASP A 250 8.01 11.98 -14.08
CA ASP A 250 6.80 12.76 -14.32
C ASP A 250 5.68 12.37 -13.34
N LEU A 251 5.51 11.06 -13.12
CA LEU A 251 4.54 10.55 -12.14
C LEU A 251 4.95 10.90 -10.70
N TRP A 252 6.24 10.91 -10.39
CA TRP A 252 6.74 11.37 -9.10
C TRP A 252 6.43 12.86 -8.86
N VAL A 253 6.69 13.73 -9.83
CA VAL A 253 6.35 15.16 -9.76
C VAL A 253 4.85 15.34 -9.53
N ARG A 254 4.01 14.61 -10.27
CA ARG A 254 2.55 14.64 -10.07
C ARG A 254 2.13 14.21 -8.67
N LEU A 255 2.77 13.19 -8.10
CA LEU A 255 2.53 12.77 -6.71
C LEU A 255 2.95 13.85 -5.70
N GLU A 256 4.08 14.51 -5.93
CA GLU A 256 4.51 15.64 -5.10
C GLU A 256 3.55 16.82 -5.19
N ASP A 257 2.98 17.08 -6.37
CA ASP A 257 1.96 18.11 -6.53
C ASP A 257 0.67 17.74 -5.80
N ILE A 258 0.18 16.50 -5.94
CA ILE A 258 -0.97 16.00 -5.19
C ILE A 258 -0.74 16.14 -3.68
N HIS A 259 0.45 15.75 -3.22
CA HIS A 259 0.84 15.84 -1.81
C HIS A 259 0.84 17.28 -1.29
N ARG A 260 1.37 18.24 -2.06
CA ARG A 260 1.47 19.67 -1.72
C ARG A 260 0.15 20.43 -1.77
N THR A 261 -0.75 20.06 -2.68
CA THR A 261 -1.92 20.88 -3.03
C THR A 261 -3.26 20.37 -2.50
N HIS A 262 -3.36 19.12 -2.03
CA HIS A 262 -4.66 18.50 -1.69
C HIS A 262 -4.79 18.07 -0.22
N GLU A 263 -5.71 18.69 0.53
CA GLU A 263 -6.26 18.10 1.77
C GLU A 263 -7.39 17.08 1.46
N VAL A 264 -8.02 17.16 0.29
CA VAL A 264 -9.00 16.18 -0.25
C VAL A 264 -8.88 16.16 -1.78
N LEU A 265 -8.70 15.00 -2.42
CA LEU A 265 -8.80 14.89 -3.88
C LEU A 265 -10.18 15.34 -4.37
N ARG A 266 -10.21 16.33 -5.27
CA ARG A 266 -11.30 16.50 -6.23
C ARG A 266 -11.01 15.66 -7.48
N PRO A 267 -12.01 15.33 -8.32
CA PRO A 267 -11.82 14.54 -9.54
C PRO A 267 -10.71 15.09 -10.43
N LEU A 268 -9.99 14.20 -11.11
CA LEU A 268 -8.86 14.53 -11.99
C LEU A 268 -9.29 15.22 -13.30
N ALA A 269 -10.59 15.39 -13.52
CA ALA A 269 -11.16 16.02 -14.69
C ALA A 269 -11.60 17.45 -14.36
N GLU A 270 -10.63 18.35 -14.17
CA GLU A 270 -10.77 19.82 -14.33
C GLU A 270 -9.39 20.47 -14.05
N SER A 271 -8.44 20.23 -14.95
CA SER A 271 -7.21 21.02 -15.10
C SER A 271 -6.92 21.24 -16.57
#